data_AF-A0A2E7DAC8-F1
#
_entry.id   AF-A0A2E7DAC8-F1
#
_cell.length_a   1.000
_cell.length_b   1.000
_cell.length_c   1.000
_cell.angle_alpha   90.00
_cell.angle_beta   90.00
_cell.angle_gamma   90.00
#
_symmetry.space_group_name_H-M   'P 1'
#
loop_
_entity.id
_entity.type
_entity.pdbx_description
1 polymer ?
#
loop_
_entity_poly.entity_id
_entity_poly.type
_entity_poly.pdbx_seq_one_letter_code
_entity_poly.pdbx_strand_id
1 'polypeptide(L)' 'NVGDEVEVSYRLSGRKWQRDPSSEVKYFLSAEVLSFQILNSVGGGESSQEIPPELDGTVMEGDDEEFDMF' A
#
# COMPACT_ATOMS: atom_id res chain seq x y z
N ASN A 1 13.07 1.26 -7.88
CA ASN A 1 14.23 1.72 -8.67
C ASN A 1 15.48 1.06 -8.07
N VAL A 2 16.63 1.00 -8.76
CA VAL A 2 17.88 0.47 -8.15
C VAL A 2 18.53 1.63 -7.40
N GLY A 3 18.76 1.46 -6.09
CA GLY A 3 19.32 2.50 -5.23
C GLY A 3 18.33 3.14 -4.26
N ASP A 4 17.06 2.74 -4.30
CA ASP A 4 16.07 3.18 -3.32
C ASP A 4 16.32 2.51 -1.96
N GLU A 5 16.34 3.30 -0.91
CA GLU A 5 16.33 2.78 0.46
C GLU A 5 14.90 2.46 0.85
N VAL A 6 14.69 1.22 1.31
CA VAL A 6 13.39 0.73 1.74
C VAL A 6 13.49 0.12 3.11
N GLU A 7 12.54 0.48 3.99
CA GLU A 7 12.28 -0.25 5.21
C GLU A 7 11.34 -1.40 4.89
N VAL A 8 11.70 -2.62 5.28
CA VAL A 8 10.92 -3.82 4.98
C VAL A 8 10.62 -4.56 6.29
N SER A 9 9.34 -4.65 6.63
CA SER A 9 8.85 -5.59 7.63
C SER A 9 8.76 -6.97 6.99
N TYR A 10 9.58 -7.92 7.45
CA TYR A 10 9.63 -9.27 6.89
C TYR A 10 9.43 -10.34 7.97
N ARG A 11 8.93 -11.51 7.54
CA ARG A 11 8.91 -12.74 8.32
C ARG A 11 10.01 -13.66 7.81
N LEU A 12 10.93 -14.00 8.70
CA LEU A 12 11.97 -14.97 8.41
C LEU A 12 11.52 -16.37 8.80
N SER A 13 11.59 -17.31 7.87
CA SER A 13 11.35 -18.73 8.13
C SER A 13 12.54 -19.56 7.67
N GLY A 14 12.85 -20.61 8.42
CA GLY A 14 13.92 -21.54 8.09
C GLY A 14 13.38 -22.95 8.00
N ARG A 15 13.84 -23.72 7.00
CA ARG A 15 13.61 -25.17 6.96
C ARG A 15 14.94 -25.91 6.89
N LYS A 16 15.05 -26.95 7.73
CA LYS A 16 16.13 -27.92 7.69
C LYS A 16 15.77 -28.99 6.66
N TRP A 17 16.67 -29.25 5.73
CA TRP A 17 16.57 -30.37 4.82
C TRP A 17 17.79 -31.27 5.00
N GLN A 18 17.53 -32.56 5.19
CA GLN A 18 18.56 -33.57 5.28
C GLN A 18 18.02 -34.80 4.56
N ARG A 19 18.77 -35.28 3.56
CA ARG A 19 18.34 -36.42 2.74
C ARG A 19 18.32 -37.71 3.56
N ASP A 20 19.42 -38.00 4.24
CA ASP A 20 19.64 -39.19 5.06
C ASP A 20 20.37 -38.80 6.35
N PRO A 21 20.30 -39.58 7.45
CA PRO A 21 20.91 -39.21 8.74
C PRO A 21 22.43 -38.97 8.69
N SER A 22 23.12 -39.61 7.75
CA SER A 22 24.55 -39.46 7.47
C SER A 22 24.87 -38.37 6.44
N SER A 23 23.86 -37.83 5.75
CA SER A 23 24.02 -36.75 4.79
C SER A 23 24.17 -35.40 5.47
N GLU A 24 24.86 -34.48 4.78
CA GLU A 24 25.00 -33.10 5.21
C GLU A 24 23.63 -32.40 5.32
N VAL A 25 23.47 -31.62 6.39
CA VAL A 25 22.27 -30.84 6.64
C VAL A 25 22.33 -29.54 5.84
N LYS A 26 21.28 -29.26 5.07
CA LYS A 26 21.10 -27.98 4.39
C LYS A 26 20.04 -27.15 5.10
N TYR A 27 20.31 -25.86 5.22
CA TYR A 27 19.36 -24.89 5.75
C TYR A 27 18.87 -24.00 4.62
N PHE A 28 17.56 -23.93 4.48
CA PHE A 28 16.93 -23.01 3.54
C PHE A 28 16.24 -21.92 4.34
N LEU A 29 16.63 -20.67 4.08
CA LEU A 29 16.01 -19.49 4.64
C LEU A 29 15.04 -18.91 3.61
N SER A 30 13.86 -18.53 4.06
CA SER A 30 12.86 -17.82 3.25
C SER A 30 12.45 -16.55 3.99
N ALA A 31 12.73 -15.41 3.38
CA ALA A 31 12.29 -14.11 3.86
C ALA A 31 11.05 -13.71 3.05
N GLU A 32 9.91 -13.62 3.73
CA GLU A 32 8.65 -13.18 3.14
C GLU A 32 8.37 -11.75 3.61
N VAL A 33 8.07 -10.86 2.66
CA VAL A 33 7.76 -9.45 2.96
C VAL A 33 6.31 -9.33 3.41
N LEU A 34 6.10 -8.69 4.55
CA LEU A 34 4.78 -8.38 5.08
C LEU A 34 4.35 -6.95 4.71
N SER A 35 5.29 -6.01 4.77
CA SER A 35 5.07 -4.60 4.41
C SER A 35 6.42 -3.95 4.05
N PHE A 36 6.40 -2.94 3.19
CA PHE A 36 7.58 -2.15 2.88
C PHE A 36 7.23 -0.66 2.73
N GLN A 37 8.20 0.20 3.05
CA GLN A 37 8.11 1.66 2.92
C GLN A 37 9.40 2.19 2.29
N ILE A 38 9.30 3.19 1.41
CA ILE A 38 10.46 3.81 0.75
C ILE A 38 10.93 4.97 1.64
N LEU A 39 12.18 4.91 2.10
CA LEU A 39 12.76 5.89 3.02
C LEU A 39 13.29 7.13 2.30
N ASN A 40 13.72 7.00 1.05
CA ASN A 40 14.39 8.08 0.29
C ASN A 40 13.50 8.89 -0.65
N SER A 41 12.18 8.91 -0.44
CA SER A 41 11.33 9.91 -1.08
C SER A 41 11.48 11.25 -0.36
N VAL A 42 12.59 11.95 -0.60
CA VAL A 42 12.63 13.41 -0.46
C VAL A 42 11.72 13.97 -1.56
N GLY A 43 10.41 13.96 -1.31
CA GLY A 43 9.38 14.47 -2.20
C GLY A 43 8.33 13.45 -2.62
N GLY A 44 7.28 13.31 -1.81
CA GLY A 44 5.93 13.01 -2.29
C GLY A 44 5.60 11.54 -2.57
N GLY A 45 4.57 11.05 -1.88
CA GLY A 45 3.98 9.75 -2.17
C GLY A 45 3.14 9.22 -1.01
N GLU A 46 2.16 10.01 -0.61
CA GLU A 46 1.11 9.62 0.32
C GLU A 46 0.56 8.23 -0.02
N SER A 47 0.45 7.38 1.00
CA SER A 47 -0.41 6.20 0.98
C SER A 47 -1.88 6.67 0.98
N SER A 48 -2.33 7.25 -0.12
CA SER A 48 -3.74 7.57 -0.33
C SER A 48 -4.44 6.32 -0.84
N GLN A 49 -4.98 5.56 0.11
CA GLN A 49 -6.15 4.74 -0.13
C GLN A 49 -7.24 5.69 -0.65
N GLU A 50 -7.45 5.72 -1.96
CA GLU A 50 -8.51 6.50 -2.60
C GLU A 50 -9.87 6.01 -2.07
N ILE A 51 -10.42 6.75 -1.10
CA ILE A 51 -11.84 6.68 -0.76
C ILE A 51 -12.55 7.49 -1.86
N PRO A 52 -13.42 6.89 -2.68
CA PRO A 52 -14.12 7.64 -3.72
C PRO A 52 -14.99 8.72 -3.06
N PRO A 53 -14.94 10.00 -3.53
CA PRO A 53 -15.73 11.06 -2.94
C PRO A 53 -17.21 10.81 -3.23
N GLU A 54 -18.01 10.71 -2.17
CA GLU A 54 -19.46 10.70 -2.26
C GLU A 54 -19.96 11.96 -2.99
N LEU A 55 -20.95 11.75 -3.88
CA LEU A 55 -21.57 12.77 -4.71
C LEU A 55 -22.26 13.84 -3.83
N ASP A 56 -21.64 15.01 -3.70
CA ASP A 56 -22.29 16.20 -3.13
C ASP A 56 -23.29 16.75 -4.15
N GLY A 57 -24.56 16.41 -3.95
CA GLY A 57 -25.69 16.89 -4.73
C GLY A 57 -26.07 18.31 -4.35
N THR A 58 -25.34 19.29 -4.89
CA THR A 58 -25.81 20.69 -4.94
C THR A 58 -26.14 21.04 -6.38
N VAL A 59 -27.40 20.82 -6.78
CA VAL A 59 -27.98 21.41 -7.98
C VAL A 59 -28.13 22.92 -7.72
N MET A 60 -27.42 23.73 -8.49
CA MET A 60 -27.56 25.19 -8.52
C MET A 60 -27.70 25.61 -9.98
N GLU A 61 -28.94 25.61 -10.47
CA GLU A 61 -29.41 26.37 -11.64
C GLU A 61 -30.95 26.27 -11.64
N GLY A 62 -31.75 27.31 -11.78
CA GLY A 62 -31.45 28.63 -12.28
C GLY A 62 -32.43 29.70 -11.82
N ASP A 63 -32.06 30.89 -12.24
CA ASP A 63 -32.69 32.20 -12.09
C ASP A 63 -33.94 32.28 -12.99
N ASP A 64 -35.13 32.32 -12.40
CA ASP A 64 -36.32 32.90 -13.03
C ASP A 64 -37.12 33.74 -12.03
N GLU A 65 -36.85 35.05 -12.06
CA GLU A 65 -37.71 36.06 -11.48
C GLU A 65 -39.15 35.96 -12.05
N GLU A 66 -40.14 35.62 -11.22
CA GLU A 66 -41.50 36.09 -11.43
C GLU A 66 -42.05 36.70 -10.13
N PHE A 67 -42.05 38.03 -10.15
CA PHE A 67 -42.84 38.91 -9.31
C PHE A 67 -44.33 38.55 -9.47
N ASP A 68 -45.01 38.05 -8.44
CA ASP A 68 -46.26 38.68 -8.02
C ASP A 68 -46.61 38.42 -6.56
N MET A 69 -46.87 39.53 -5.88
CA MET A 69 -47.23 39.66 -4.48
C MET A 69 -48.72 39.96 -4.42
N PHE A 70 -49.56 38.99 -4.04
CA PHE A 70 -50.86 39.24 -3.38
C PHE A 70 -51.23 38.10 -2.43
#